data_AF-A0A3D5GKR0-F1
#
_entry.id   AF-A0A3D5GKR0-F1
#
_cell.length_a   1.000
_cell.length_b   1.000
_cell.length_c   1.000
_cell.angle_alpha   90.00
_cell.angle_beta   90.00
_cell.angle_gamma   90.00
#
_symmetry.space_group_name_H-M   'P 1'
#
loop_
_entity.id
_entity.type
_entity.pdbx_description
1 polymer ?
#
loop_
_entity_poly.entity_id
_entity_poly.type
_entity_poly.pdbx_seq_one_letter_code
_entity_poly.pdbx_strand_id
1 'polypeptide(L)'
;DFNEVLDPDRLQYKECFAVVRCTYEGETYSRCVYIWVDKDYAMVRGHVQGYPKKLGDIWLTRPVTVGKAGPRLEPGGRFGATCSAYGRRLIEAEFTITGPSSHSGFVNALPMIHHRFFPAIEANGADSLNELVTMKGYDAEVSPAFTGDADLRIFESPVEELSRLAPQEMIAGYWRSVGVSWNGGTTLADLRPKTDE
;
A
#
# COMPACT_ATOMS: atom_id res chain seq x y z
N ASP A 1 -8.03 10.72 21.64
CA ASP A 1 -7.08 11.27 22.64
C ASP A 1 -5.61 11.01 22.25
N PHE A 2 -5.34 10.36 21.11
CA PHE A 2 -3.99 10.08 20.57
C PHE A 2 -3.13 9.18 21.46
N ASN A 3 -3.75 8.39 22.34
CA ASN A 3 -3.04 7.56 23.31
C ASN A 3 -2.27 6.39 22.69
N GLU A 4 -2.55 6.02 21.43
CA GLU A 4 -1.83 4.97 20.71
C GLU A 4 -0.32 5.27 20.59
N VAL A 5 0.10 6.54 20.63
CA VAL A 5 1.53 6.90 20.61
C VAL A 5 2.32 6.36 21.81
N LEU A 6 1.64 6.01 22.89
CA LEU A 6 2.22 5.42 24.09
C LEU A 6 2.15 3.88 24.09
N ASP A 7 1.44 3.27 23.13
CA ASP A 7 1.34 1.82 22.94
C ASP A 7 1.79 1.44 21.51
N PRO A 8 3.10 1.24 21.29
CA PRO A 8 3.66 1.07 19.96
C PRO A 8 3.12 -0.17 19.24
N ASP A 9 2.66 -1.21 19.95
CA ASP A 9 2.09 -2.40 19.31
C ASP A 9 0.73 -2.11 18.65
N ARG A 10 -0.03 -1.17 19.24
CA ARG A 10 -1.32 -0.69 18.73
C ARG A 10 -1.19 0.46 17.71
N LEU A 11 -0.03 1.11 17.65
CA LEU A 11 0.23 2.22 16.72
C LEU A 11 0.97 1.79 15.46
N GLN A 12 1.90 0.84 15.57
CA GLN A 12 2.83 0.52 14.49
C GLN A 12 2.39 -0.74 13.74
N TYR A 13 2.42 -0.64 12.42
CA TYR A 13 2.29 -1.75 11.50
C TYR A 13 3.21 -1.50 10.29
N LYS A 14 3.59 -2.56 9.59
CA LYS A 14 4.28 -2.52 8.31
C LYS A 14 3.30 -2.84 7.19
N GLU A 15 3.55 -2.30 6.02
CA GLU A 15 2.70 -2.49 4.85
C GLU A 15 3.54 -2.70 3.60
N CYS A 16 3.06 -3.56 2.71
CA CYS A 16 3.58 -3.76 1.37
C CYS A 16 2.39 -3.79 0.40
N PHE A 17 2.43 -2.99 -0.65
CA PHE A 17 1.29 -2.84 -1.55
C PHE A 17 1.69 -2.52 -2.99
N ALA A 18 0.85 -2.94 -3.91
CA ALA A 18 0.93 -2.64 -5.33
C ALA A 18 -0.20 -1.70 -5.73
N VAL A 19 0.15 -0.64 -6.46
CA VAL A 19 -0.79 0.39 -6.93
C VAL A 19 -0.69 0.50 -8.44
N VAL A 20 -1.84 0.67 -9.09
CA VAL A 20 -1.95 0.95 -10.53
C VAL A 20 -2.66 2.27 -10.74
N ARG A 21 -2.45 2.89 -11.91
CA ARG A 21 -3.32 3.98 -12.38
C ARG A 21 -4.55 3.40 -13.05
N CYS A 22 -5.68 4.04 -12.84
CA CYS A 22 -6.92 3.74 -13.55
C CYS A 22 -7.73 5.01 -13.78
N THR A 23 -8.77 4.91 -14.61
CA THR A 23 -9.67 6.01 -14.91
C THR A 23 -11.11 5.65 -14.55
N TYR A 24 -11.87 6.61 -14.04
CA TYR A 24 -13.30 6.49 -13.81
C TYR A 24 -13.96 7.81 -14.20
N GLU A 25 -14.97 7.76 -15.08
CA GLU A 25 -15.69 8.95 -15.58
C GLU A 25 -14.79 10.09 -16.08
N GLY A 26 -13.67 9.74 -16.73
CA GLY A 26 -12.70 10.70 -17.28
C GLY A 26 -11.65 11.19 -16.30
N GLU A 27 -11.79 10.90 -15.00
CA GLU A 27 -10.83 11.28 -13.96
C GLU A 27 -9.80 10.17 -13.71
N THR A 28 -8.54 10.55 -13.46
CA THR A 28 -7.45 9.60 -13.17
C THR A 28 -7.31 9.38 -11.67
N TYR A 29 -7.22 8.12 -11.27
CA TYR A 29 -7.10 7.69 -9.87
C TYR A 29 -5.91 6.76 -9.67
N SER A 30 -5.55 6.60 -8.39
CA SER A 30 -4.72 5.50 -7.91
C SER A 30 -5.63 4.34 -7.49
N ARG A 31 -5.23 3.09 -7.73
CA ARG A 31 -5.93 1.92 -7.19
C ARG A 31 -4.94 0.95 -6.59
N CYS A 32 -5.13 0.64 -5.32
CA CYS A 32 -4.39 -0.42 -4.66
C CYS A 32 -5.04 -1.77 -5.04
N VAL A 33 -4.25 -2.63 -5.68
CA VAL A 33 -4.73 -3.91 -6.23
C VAL A 33 -4.31 -5.10 -5.37
N TYR A 34 -3.17 -4.98 -4.69
CA TYR A 34 -2.72 -5.94 -3.68
C TYR A 34 -2.08 -5.20 -2.53
N ILE A 35 -2.29 -5.67 -1.31
CA ILE A 35 -1.76 -5.06 -0.09
C ILE A 35 -1.75 -6.06 1.06
N TRP A 36 -0.63 -6.10 1.77
CA TRP A 36 -0.43 -6.89 2.97
C TRP A 36 0.01 -6.00 4.13
N VAL A 37 -0.46 -6.32 5.32
CA VAL A 37 -0.10 -5.67 6.59
C VAL A 37 0.21 -6.71 7.65
N ASP A 38 0.97 -6.34 8.68
CA ASP A 38 1.33 -7.24 9.78
C ASP A 38 0.45 -7.07 11.04
N LYS A 39 -0.56 -6.20 10.97
CA LYS A 39 -1.50 -5.94 12.08
C LYS A 39 -2.97 -5.98 11.62
N ASP A 40 -3.80 -6.56 12.48
CA ASP A 40 -5.24 -6.75 12.31
C ASP A 40 -6.01 -5.42 12.25
N TYR A 41 -5.74 -4.47 13.15
CA TYR A 41 -6.42 -3.17 13.16
C TYR A 41 -6.16 -2.40 11.85
N ALA A 42 -4.96 -2.54 11.28
CA ALA A 42 -4.60 -1.93 10.01
C ALA A 42 -5.35 -2.60 8.84
N MET A 43 -5.52 -3.93 8.89
CA MET A 43 -6.28 -4.72 7.93
C MET A 43 -7.76 -4.35 7.95
N VAL A 44 -8.41 -4.36 9.13
CA VAL A 44 -9.83 -4.02 9.29
C VAL A 44 -10.10 -2.59 8.83
N ARG A 45 -9.27 -1.62 9.25
CA ARG A 45 -9.36 -0.24 8.73
C ARG A 45 -9.20 -0.19 7.22
N GLY A 46 -8.34 -1.02 6.64
CA GLY A 46 -8.17 -1.14 5.20
C GLY A 46 -9.46 -1.53 4.49
N HIS A 47 -10.15 -2.55 4.97
CA HIS A 47 -11.44 -2.96 4.39
C HIS A 47 -12.53 -1.90 4.53
N VAL A 48 -12.56 -1.13 5.62
CA VAL A 48 -13.46 0.04 5.76
C VAL A 48 -13.21 1.08 4.66
N GLN A 49 -11.97 1.20 4.20
CA GLN A 49 -11.54 2.12 3.15
C GLN A 49 -11.69 1.52 1.73
N GLY A 50 -11.95 0.22 1.61
CA GLY A 50 -11.95 -0.52 0.33
C GLY A 50 -10.58 -1.10 -0.07
N TYR A 51 -9.52 -0.90 0.71
CA TYR A 51 -8.24 -1.58 0.47
C TYR A 51 -8.40 -3.10 0.65
N PRO A 52 -7.91 -3.93 -0.28
CA PRO A 52 -8.01 -5.39 -0.20
C PRO A 52 -6.90 -5.97 0.70
N LYS A 53 -6.80 -5.49 1.94
CA LYS A 53 -5.70 -5.84 2.86
C LYS A 53 -5.76 -7.30 3.29
N LYS A 54 -4.59 -7.93 3.34
CA LYS A 54 -4.38 -9.28 3.92
C LYS A 54 -3.26 -9.25 4.96
N LEU A 55 -3.13 -10.31 5.75
CA LEU A 55 -1.99 -10.46 6.65
C LEU A 55 -0.73 -10.87 5.88
N GLY A 56 0.40 -10.30 6.27
CA GLY A 56 1.72 -10.65 5.75
C GLY A 56 2.84 -10.48 6.79
N ASP A 57 3.95 -11.16 6.56
CA ASP A 57 5.22 -10.95 7.24
C ASP A 57 6.09 -10.02 6.39
N ILE A 58 6.39 -8.85 6.93
CA ILE A 58 6.96 -7.73 6.19
C ILE A 58 8.20 -7.21 6.92
N TRP A 59 9.28 -6.98 6.18
CA TRP A 59 10.54 -6.46 6.72
C TRP A 59 11.09 -5.38 5.82
N LEU A 60 11.61 -4.32 6.42
CA LEU A 60 12.24 -3.21 5.70
C LEU A 60 13.49 -2.77 6.47
N THR A 61 14.57 -2.52 5.73
CA THR A 61 15.78 -1.91 6.29
C THR A 61 15.48 -0.47 6.70
N ARG A 62 15.84 -0.09 7.94
CA ARG A 62 15.69 1.28 8.44
C ARG A 62 17.02 2.02 8.34
N PRO A 63 17.02 3.31 7.97
CA PRO A 63 18.24 4.10 8.01
C PRO A 63 18.70 4.29 9.45
N VAL A 64 20.01 4.39 9.63
CA VAL A 64 20.66 4.65 10.93
C VAL A 64 21.33 6.03 10.89
N THR A 65 21.50 6.67 12.04
CA THR A 65 22.22 7.95 12.17
C THR A 65 23.57 7.83 12.88
N VAL A 66 23.81 6.72 13.57
CA VAL A 66 25.08 6.39 14.25
C VAL A 66 25.54 4.98 13.85
N GLY A 67 26.81 4.66 14.14
CA GLY A 67 27.36 3.32 13.87
C GLY A 67 27.46 2.95 12.40
N LYS A 68 27.67 1.65 12.13
CA LYS A 68 27.89 1.08 10.78
C LYS A 68 26.89 -0.01 10.36
N ALA A 69 26.00 -0.43 11.26
CA ALA A 69 25.08 -1.54 11.05
C ALA A 69 23.75 -1.11 10.39
N GLY A 70 23.85 -0.38 9.28
CA GLY A 70 22.70 0.05 8.48
C GLY A 70 23.05 1.19 7.52
N PRO A 71 22.17 1.50 6.56
CA PRO A 71 22.40 2.54 5.56
C PRO A 71 22.17 3.95 6.12
N ARG A 72 22.82 4.94 5.50
CA ARG A 72 22.49 6.36 5.63
C ARG A 72 21.53 6.79 4.52
N LEU A 73 20.85 7.91 4.72
CA LEU A 73 20.04 8.57 3.70
C LEU A 73 20.92 9.50 2.84
N GLU A 74 21.79 8.89 2.07
CA GLU A 74 22.75 9.56 1.19
C GLU A 74 23.13 8.63 0.02
N PRO A 75 23.76 9.13 -1.05
CA PRO A 75 24.24 8.30 -2.15
C PRO A 75 25.06 7.08 -1.67
N GLY A 76 24.73 5.90 -2.18
CA GLY A 76 25.29 4.62 -1.77
C GLY A 76 24.55 3.91 -0.62
N GLY A 77 23.58 4.56 0.03
CA GLY A 77 22.73 3.92 1.02
C GLY A 77 21.88 2.79 0.42
N ARG A 78 22.06 1.56 0.91
CA ARG A 78 21.38 0.34 0.42
C ARG A 78 20.29 -0.15 1.38
N PHE A 79 19.12 -0.43 0.84
CA PHE A 79 17.93 -0.86 1.58
C PHE A 79 17.39 -2.14 0.98
N GLY A 80 17.06 -3.11 1.85
CA GLY A 80 16.28 -4.29 1.48
C GLY A 80 14.87 -4.23 2.06
N ALA A 81 13.91 -4.79 1.34
CA ALA A 81 12.57 -5.05 1.84
C ALA A 81 12.04 -6.42 1.38
N THR A 82 11.22 -7.07 2.20
CA THR A 82 10.59 -8.36 1.87
C THR A 82 9.14 -8.39 2.31
N CYS A 83 8.30 -9.08 1.55
CA CYS A 83 6.92 -9.40 1.93
C CYS A 83 6.65 -10.89 1.69
N SER A 84 6.04 -11.54 2.68
CA SER A 84 5.62 -12.94 2.61
C SER A 84 4.17 -13.06 3.10
N ALA A 85 3.39 -13.98 2.54
CA ALA A 85 2.06 -14.33 3.06
C ALA A 85 1.91 -15.85 3.08
N TYR A 86 1.16 -16.37 4.05
CA TYR A 86 0.94 -17.82 4.19
C TYR A 86 2.25 -18.63 4.20
N GLY A 87 3.31 -18.10 4.84
CA GLY A 87 4.63 -18.74 4.90
C GLY A 87 5.41 -18.78 3.58
N ARG A 88 5.01 -18.00 2.57
CA ARG A 88 5.64 -17.97 1.24
C ARG A 88 6.15 -16.57 0.92
N ARG A 89 7.39 -16.47 0.44
CA ARG A 89 7.97 -15.22 -0.05
C ARG A 89 7.19 -14.77 -1.29
N LEU A 90 6.75 -13.50 -1.30
CA LEU A 90 6.05 -12.89 -2.44
C LEU A 90 6.90 -11.84 -3.14
N ILE A 91 7.61 -11.03 -2.35
CA ILE A 91 8.45 -9.92 -2.85
C ILE A 91 9.79 -9.90 -2.12
N GLU A 92 10.86 -9.69 -2.88
CA GLU A 92 12.13 -9.13 -2.40
C GLU A 92 12.44 -7.86 -3.20
N ALA A 93 12.79 -6.79 -2.52
CA ALA A 93 13.17 -5.52 -3.13
C ALA A 93 14.53 -5.06 -2.61
N GLU A 94 15.34 -4.52 -3.51
CA GLU A 94 16.60 -3.84 -3.19
C GLU A 94 16.56 -2.42 -3.74
N PHE A 95 17.06 -1.46 -2.97
CA PHE A 95 17.13 -0.05 -3.36
C PHE A 95 18.47 0.54 -2.97
N THR A 96 19.14 1.22 -3.89
CA THR A 96 20.38 1.96 -3.64
C THR A 96 20.19 3.41 -3.99
N ILE A 97 20.40 4.32 -3.03
CA ILE A 97 20.30 5.76 -3.27
C ILE A 97 21.39 6.20 -4.24
N THR A 98 21.03 6.92 -5.30
CA THR A 98 21.97 7.62 -6.19
C THR A 98 22.00 9.12 -5.91
N GLY A 99 20.91 9.69 -5.38
CA GLY A 99 20.86 11.11 -5.05
C GLY A 99 19.51 11.59 -4.48
N PRO A 100 19.42 12.89 -4.13
CA PRO A 100 18.16 13.52 -3.74
C PRO A 100 17.20 13.61 -4.93
N SER A 101 15.90 13.68 -4.64
CA SER A 101 14.83 13.87 -5.62
C SER A 101 13.82 14.90 -5.12
N SER A 102 13.30 15.72 -6.04
CA SER A 102 12.22 16.68 -5.77
C SER A 102 10.82 16.02 -5.73
N HIS A 103 10.71 14.75 -6.14
CA HIS A 103 9.45 13.98 -6.15
C HIS A 103 9.67 12.52 -5.72
N SER A 104 8.57 11.76 -5.56
CA SER A 104 8.62 10.34 -5.18
C SER A 104 7.77 9.44 -6.10
N GLY A 105 7.85 9.69 -7.41
CA GLY A 105 7.02 9.04 -8.40
C GLY A 105 5.61 9.62 -8.41
N PHE A 106 4.68 8.89 -9.03
CA PHE A 106 3.39 9.44 -9.45
C PHE A 106 2.18 8.55 -9.18
N VAL A 107 2.40 7.31 -8.75
CA VAL A 107 1.33 6.29 -8.66
C VAL A 107 0.57 6.38 -7.35
N ASN A 108 1.18 6.89 -6.27
CA ASN A 108 0.55 7.06 -4.96
C ASN A 108 0.25 8.54 -4.63
N ALA A 109 -0.06 9.34 -5.65
CA ALA A 109 -0.22 10.80 -5.55
C ALA A 109 -1.63 11.30 -5.86
N LEU A 110 -2.49 10.44 -6.41
CA LEU A 110 -3.88 10.77 -6.76
C LEU A 110 -4.84 10.15 -5.74
N PRO A 111 -6.08 10.65 -5.62
CA PRO A 111 -7.12 9.99 -4.84
C PRO A 111 -7.21 8.50 -5.17
N MET A 112 -7.45 7.69 -4.14
CA MET A 112 -7.62 6.26 -4.29
C MET A 112 -9.04 5.96 -4.72
N ILE A 113 -9.21 5.02 -5.65
CA ILE A 113 -10.51 4.46 -6.02
C ILE A 113 -10.50 2.95 -5.75
N HIS A 114 -11.42 2.48 -4.91
CA HIS A 114 -11.46 1.10 -4.45
C HIS A 114 -12.86 0.51 -4.53
N HIS A 115 -12.92 -0.81 -4.52
CA HIS A 115 -14.18 -1.53 -4.29
C HIS A 115 -14.25 -1.83 -2.80
N ARG A 116 -15.25 -1.27 -2.13
CA ARG A 116 -15.56 -1.65 -0.76
C ARG A 116 -16.65 -2.71 -0.82
N PHE A 117 -16.25 -3.92 -0.46
CA PHE A 117 -16.99 -5.15 -0.73
C PHE A 117 -17.09 -6.00 0.53
N PHE A 118 -18.29 -6.53 0.79
CA PHE A 118 -18.53 -7.51 1.85
C PHE A 118 -19.66 -8.46 1.44
N PRO A 119 -19.40 -9.79 1.36
CA PRO A 119 -20.39 -10.75 0.94
C PRO A 119 -21.50 -10.89 2.00
N ALA A 120 -22.70 -11.24 1.55
CA ALA A 120 -23.79 -11.58 2.47
C ALA A 120 -23.53 -12.93 3.14
N ILE A 121 -23.98 -13.08 4.40
CA ILE A 121 -23.73 -14.29 5.20
C ILE A 121 -24.47 -15.52 4.63
N GLU A 122 -25.54 -15.29 3.88
CA GLU A 122 -26.33 -16.30 3.18
C GLU A 122 -25.53 -17.03 2.09
N ALA A 123 -24.42 -16.44 1.62
CA ALA A 123 -23.54 -17.02 0.61
C ALA A 123 -24.27 -17.48 -0.67
N ASN A 124 -25.37 -16.82 -1.03
CA ASN A 124 -26.21 -17.12 -2.19
C ASN A 124 -25.80 -16.33 -3.45
N GLY A 125 -24.62 -15.69 -3.41
CA GLY A 125 -24.11 -14.83 -4.48
C GLY A 125 -24.51 -13.36 -4.35
N ALA A 126 -25.25 -12.96 -3.31
CA ALA A 126 -25.51 -11.56 -3.00
C ALA A 126 -24.46 -10.96 -2.07
N ASP A 127 -24.26 -9.65 -2.19
CA ASP A 127 -23.35 -8.87 -1.34
C ASP A 127 -24.14 -7.99 -0.37
N SER A 128 -23.72 -7.96 0.90
CA SER A 128 -24.22 -6.94 1.85
C SER A 128 -23.73 -5.54 1.47
N LEU A 129 -22.51 -5.46 0.93
CA LEU A 129 -21.89 -4.24 0.46
C LEU A 129 -21.13 -4.51 -0.83
N ASN A 130 -21.40 -3.72 -1.86
CA ASN A 130 -20.62 -3.72 -3.09
C ASN A 130 -20.68 -2.32 -3.69
N GLU A 131 -19.70 -1.49 -3.36
CA GLU A 131 -19.67 -0.09 -3.74
C GLU A 131 -18.30 0.32 -4.30
N LEU A 132 -18.33 1.20 -5.30
CA LEU A 132 -17.15 1.91 -5.75
C LEU A 132 -16.98 3.16 -4.87
N VAL A 133 -15.82 3.31 -4.25
CA VAL A 133 -15.54 4.42 -3.33
C VAL A 133 -14.28 5.17 -3.75
N THR A 134 -14.23 6.46 -3.43
CA THR A 134 -13.02 7.28 -3.55
C THR A 134 -12.64 7.90 -2.20
N MET A 135 -11.36 8.14 -2.03
CA MET A 135 -10.81 8.74 -0.82
C MET A 135 -9.47 9.42 -1.08
N LYS A 136 -9.18 10.44 -0.27
CA LYS A 136 -7.86 11.08 -0.24
C LYS A 136 -7.51 11.43 1.20
N GLY A 137 -6.21 11.42 1.48
CA GLY A 137 -5.72 12.03 2.70
C GLY A 137 -5.89 13.56 2.68
N TYR A 138 -5.88 14.16 3.86
CA TYR A 138 -5.66 15.60 4.04
C TYR A 138 -4.32 15.81 4.75
N ASP A 139 -3.93 17.07 4.99
CA ASP A 139 -2.75 17.50 5.77
C ASP A 139 -1.41 16.79 5.50
N ALA A 140 -1.20 16.31 4.28
CA ALA A 140 -0.02 15.54 3.93
C ALA A 140 1.28 16.34 4.16
N GLU A 141 2.21 15.73 4.90
CA GLU A 141 3.57 16.21 5.11
C GLU A 141 4.57 15.15 4.64
N VAL A 142 5.61 15.58 3.93
CA VAL A 142 6.58 14.66 3.34
C VAL A 142 8.01 15.15 3.54
N SER A 143 8.93 14.24 3.83
CA SER A 143 10.36 14.55 3.87
C SER A 143 10.90 14.82 2.45
N PRO A 144 12.14 15.35 2.30
CA PRO A 144 12.89 15.20 1.07
C PRO A 144 12.91 13.74 0.61
N ALA A 145 12.84 13.53 -0.70
CA ALA A 145 12.90 12.20 -1.29
C ALA A 145 14.32 11.89 -1.76
N PHE A 146 14.67 10.60 -1.77
CA PHE A 146 15.86 10.07 -2.40
C PHE A 146 15.42 9.17 -3.55
N THR A 147 16.18 9.17 -4.64
CA THR A 147 15.98 8.28 -5.78
C THR A 147 17.23 7.45 -6.02
N GLY A 148 17.08 6.42 -6.84
CA GLY A 148 18.18 5.55 -7.25
C GLY A 148 17.71 4.22 -7.81
N ASP A 149 18.67 3.31 -7.89
CA ASP A 149 18.48 2.01 -8.53
C ASP A 149 17.61 1.13 -7.65
N ALA A 150 16.60 0.50 -8.24
CA ALA A 150 15.72 -0.45 -7.58
C ALA A 150 15.64 -1.76 -8.37
N ASP A 151 15.72 -2.87 -7.65
CA ASP A 151 15.42 -4.20 -8.16
C ASP A 151 14.25 -4.79 -7.39
N LEU A 152 13.38 -5.53 -8.08
CA LEU A 152 12.20 -6.14 -7.51
C LEU A 152 12.04 -7.56 -8.06
N ARG A 153 12.11 -8.53 -7.15
CA ARG A 153 11.87 -9.95 -7.44
C ARG A 153 10.49 -10.32 -6.90
N ILE A 154 9.59 -10.74 -7.80
CA ILE A 154 8.25 -11.24 -7.47
C ILE A 154 8.25 -12.76 -7.62
N PHE A 155 7.68 -13.43 -6.64
CA PHE A 155 7.64 -14.89 -6.56
C PHE A 155 6.22 -15.41 -6.77
N GLU A 156 6.11 -16.55 -7.45
CA GLU A 156 4.85 -17.27 -7.62
C GLU A 156 4.33 -17.82 -6.29
N SER A 157 3.01 -17.96 -6.20
CA SER A 157 2.34 -18.54 -5.03
C SER A 157 1.07 -19.26 -5.48
N PRO A 158 0.73 -20.40 -4.86
CA PRO A 158 -0.52 -21.11 -5.15
C PRO A 158 -1.77 -20.37 -4.64
N VAL A 159 -1.60 -19.34 -3.81
CA VAL A 159 -2.69 -18.63 -3.12
C VAL A 159 -2.60 -17.10 -3.27
N GLU A 160 -1.61 -16.62 -4.01
CA GLU A 160 -1.41 -15.20 -4.29
C GLU A 160 -1.20 -15.00 -5.78
N GLU A 161 -1.72 -13.90 -6.31
CA GLU A 161 -1.76 -13.64 -7.75
C GLU A 161 -0.88 -12.45 -8.17
N LEU A 162 -0.02 -11.96 -7.26
CA LEU A 162 0.81 -10.78 -7.50
C LEU A 162 1.73 -10.93 -8.72
N SER A 163 2.18 -12.15 -9.03
CA SER A 163 3.02 -12.44 -10.21
C SER A 163 2.37 -12.05 -11.53
N ARG A 164 1.03 -11.96 -11.60
CA ARG A 164 0.29 -11.44 -12.76
C ARG A 164 0.59 -9.97 -13.07
N LEU A 165 1.14 -9.24 -12.09
CA LEU A 165 1.57 -7.85 -12.21
C LEU A 165 3.10 -7.70 -12.09
N ALA A 166 3.86 -8.72 -12.49
CA ALA A 166 5.32 -8.62 -12.55
C ALA A 166 5.76 -7.40 -13.39
N PRO A 167 6.72 -6.59 -12.90
CA PRO A 167 7.19 -5.43 -13.62
C PRO A 167 7.88 -5.84 -14.93
N GLN A 168 7.55 -5.16 -16.02
CA GLN A 168 8.25 -5.31 -17.30
C GLN A 168 9.51 -4.43 -17.35
N GLU A 169 9.45 -3.27 -16.70
CA GLU A 169 10.53 -2.29 -16.63
C GLU A 169 10.52 -1.64 -15.25
N MET A 170 11.70 -1.59 -14.63
CA MET A 170 11.92 -0.80 -13.41
C MET A 170 12.28 0.63 -13.80
N ILE A 171 11.33 1.55 -13.64
CA ILE A 171 11.50 2.95 -14.09
C ILE A 171 12.20 3.85 -13.06
N ALA A 172 12.06 3.57 -11.76
CA ALA A 172 12.71 4.31 -10.67
C ALA A 172 12.47 3.65 -9.30
N GLY A 173 13.42 3.85 -8.37
CA GLY A 173 13.24 3.61 -6.93
C GLY A 173 13.18 4.91 -6.14
N TYR A 174 12.45 4.92 -5.02
CA TYR A 174 12.37 6.06 -4.11
C TYR A 174 12.37 5.65 -2.64
N TRP A 175 12.92 6.52 -1.79
CA TRP A 175 12.76 6.48 -0.35
C TRP A 175 12.35 7.86 0.19
N ARG A 176 11.36 7.91 1.08
CA ARG A 176 11.00 9.11 1.85
C ARG A 176 10.17 8.76 3.08
N SER A 177 10.00 9.73 3.99
CA SER A 177 8.95 9.70 5.02
C SER A 177 7.68 10.41 4.54
N VAL A 178 6.52 9.86 4.91
CA VAL A 178 5.19 10.38 4.57
C VAL A 178 4.33 10.40 5.82
N GLY A 179 3.69 11.53 6.09
CA GLY A 179 2.63 11.72 7.08
C GLY A 179 1.35 12.16 6.38
N VAL A 180 0.21 11.61 6.79
CA VAL A 180 -1.09 11.92 6.21
C VAL A 180 -2.21 11.56 7.19
N SER A 181 -3.25 12.38 7.27
CA SER A 181 -4.47 12.06 7.99
C SER A 181 -5.59 11.60 7.07
N TRP A 182 -6.48 10.77 7.60
CA TRP A 182 -7.66 10.27 6.92
C TRP A 182 -8.90 10.37 7.81
N ASN A 183 -9.99 10.91 7.30
CA ASN A 183 -11.25 11.10 8.03
C ASN A 183 -12.50 10.69 7.25
N GLY A 184 -12.37 10.03 6.09
CA GLY A 184 -13.52 9.54 5.32
C GLY A 184 -13.29 9.38 3.82
N GLY A 185 -14.37 9.08 3.11
CA GLY A 185 -14.39 8.91 1.66
C GLY A 185 -15.78 9.20 1.10
N THR A 186 -15.96 8.91 -0.19
CA THR A 186 -17.21 9.13 -0.91
C THR A 186 -17.57 7.87 -1.70
N THR A 187 -18.80 7.40 -1.55
CA THR A 187 -19.38 6.37 -2.43
C THR A 187 -19.68 7.00 -3.78
N LEU A 188 -19.07 6.47 -4.84
CA LEU A 188 -19.26 6.89 -6.22
C LEU A 188 -20.40 6.14 -6.89
N ALA A 189 -20.52 4.83 -6.62
CA ALA A 189 -21.59 4.00 -7.16
C ALA A 189 -21.90 2.83 -6.22
N ASP A 190 -23.18 2.53 -6.06
CA ASP A 190 -23.63 1.24 -5.54
C ASP A 190 -23.67 0.24 -6.71
N LEU A 191 -22.90 -0.83 -6.59
CA LEU A 191 -22.73 -1.86 -7.61
C LEU A 191 -23.58 -3.10 -7.33
N ARG A 192 -24.35 -3.11 -6.23
CA ARG A 192 -25.28 -4.19 -5.95
C ARG A 192 -26.38 -4.23 -7.02
N PRO A 193 -26.95 -5.42 -7.32
CA PRO A 193 -28.10 -5.52 -8.20
C PRO A 193 -29.21 -4.60 -7.69
N LYS A 194 -29.85 -3.85 -8.60
CA LYS A 194 -31.08 -3.14 -8.25
C LYS A 194 -32.11 -4.21 -7.86
N THR A 195 -32.67 -4.09 -6.67
CA THR A 195 -33.87 -4.83 -6.33
C THR A 195 -34.99 -4.23 -7.16
N ASP A 196 -35.66 -5.04 -7.97
CA ASP A 196 -36.89 -4.62 -8.63
C ASP A 196 -37.89 -4.17 -7.53
N GLU A 197 -38.27 -2.90 -7.52
CA GLU A 197 -39.45 -2.39 -6.80
C GLU A 197 -40.72 -2.70 -7.59
#